data_AF-A0A6V7HF11-F1
#
_entry.id   AF-A0A6V7HF11-F1
#
_cell.length_a   1.000
_cell.length_b   1.000
_cell.length_c   1.000
_cell.angle_alpha   90.00
_cell.angle_beta   90.00
_cell.angle_gamma   90.00
#
_symmetry.space_group_name_H-M   'P 1'
#
loop_
_entity.id
_entity.type
_entity.pdbx_description
1 polymer ?
#
loop_
_entity_poly.entity_id
_entity_poly.type
_entity_poly.pdbx_seq_one_letter_code
_entity_poly.pdbx_strand_id
1 'polypeptide(L)'
;LLEKKTTLVGTIRGNKIELPKIAKQKTNDLPRFSSLLYKSSNCTLTIYKSKATRNVLLSSKHNSINIEKNKRKLPESIAYYNNTKYDVDMTD
;
A
#
# COMPACT_ATOMS: atom_id res chain seq x y z
N LEU A 1 -8.32 -17.24 4.20
CA LEU A 1 -7.42 -16.72 3.13
C LEU A 1 -5.98 -17.22 3.30
N LEU A 2 -5.36 -17.04 4.47
CA LEU A 2 -4.01 -17.58 4.75
C LEU A 2 -3.95 -19.12 4.71
N GLU A 3 -5.03 -19.79 5.11
CA GLU A 3 -5.17 -21.26 5.04
C GLU A 3 -5.07 -21.87 3.63
N LYS A 4 -5.29 -21.07 2.57
CA LYS A 4 -5.22 -21.56 1.18
C LYS A 4 -3.95 -21.13 0.44
N LYS A 5 -2.91 -20.69 1.16
CA LYS A 5 -1.69 -20.06 0.59
C LYS A 5 -2.01 -18.89 -0.36
N THR A 6 -3.20 -18.30 -0.27
CA THR A 6 -3.62 -17.19 -1.11
C THR A 6 -3.18 -15.89 -0.45
N THR A 7 -2.43 -15.08 -1.17
CA THR A 7 -2.00 -13.76 -0.69
C THR A 7 -2.86 -12.68 -1.34
N LEU A 8 -3.29 -11.71 -0.55
CA LEU A 8 -4.08 -10.58 -1.03
C LEU A 8 -3.17 -9.35 -1.15
N VAL A 9 -3.22 -8.69 -2.30
CA VAL A 9 -2.65 -7.35 -2.48
C VAL A 9 -3.73 -6.49 -3.12
N GLY A 10 -4.08 -5.37 -2.49
CA GLY A 10 -5.15 -4.52 -3.00
C GLY A 10 -5.22 -3.16 -2.32
N THR A 11 -5.86 -2.21 -3.00
CA THR A 11 -6.06 -0.86 -2.47
C THR A 11 -7.24 -0.81 -1.50
N ILE A 12 -7.10 -0.05 -0.42
CA ILE A 12 -8.19 0.18 0.54
C ILE A 12 -8.70 1.60 0.42
N ARG A 13 -10.03 1.76 0.42
CA ARG A 13 -10.66 3.07 0.46
C ARG A 13 -10.48 3.71 1.83
N GLY A 14 -10.12 5.00 1.86
CA GLY A 14 -9.77 5.72 3.10
C GLY A 14 -10.87 5.80 4.16
N ASN A 15 -12.14 5.51 3.81
CA ASN A 15 -13.28 5.52 4.74
C ASN A 15 -13.47 4.22 5.53
N LYS A 16 -12.60 3.22 5.36
CA LYS A 16 -12.71 1.94 6.09
C LYS A 16 -12.46 2.12 7.59
N ILE A 17 -13.38 1.62 8.42
CA ILE A 17 -13.31 1.70 9.90
C ILE A 17 -12.03 1.02 10.43
N GLU A 18 -11.60 -0.05 9.79
CA GLU A 18 -10.42 -0.86 10.12
C GLU A 18 -9.08 -0.12 9.94
N LEU A 19 -9.08 1.04 9.25
CA LEU A 19 -7.86 1.83 9.08
C LEU A 19 -7.52 2.61 10.36
N PRO A 20 -6.25 2.61 10.80
CA PRO A 20 -5.85 3.36 11.98
C PRO A 20 -6.10 4.86 11.79
N LYS A 21 -6.38 5.60 12.87
CA LYS A 21 -6.73 7.04 12.78
C LYS A 21 -5.65 7.85 12.05
N ILE A 22 -4.39 7.46 12.14
CA ILE A 22 -3.26 8.05 11.40
C ILE A 22 -3.38 7.84 9.88
N ALA A 23 -3.94 6.70 9.45
CA ALA A 23 -4.28 6.40 8.06
C ALA A 23 -5.58 7.10 7.61
N LYS A 24 -6.35 7.65 8.55
CA LYS A 24 -7.54 8.48 8.29
C LYS A 24 -7.25 9.97 8.40
N GLN A 25 -6.24 10.39 9.15
CA GLN A 25 -5.85 11.80 9.32
C GLN A 25 -5.62 12.46 7.95
N LYS A 26 -5.98 13.74 7.84
CA LYS A 26 -5.93 14.46 6.56
C LYS A 26 -4.54 14.37 5.94
N THR A 27 -4.52 14.28 4.61
CA THR A 27 -3.35 14.25 3.73
C THR A 27 -2.30 15.36 3.95
N ASN A 28 -2.55 16.32 4.84
CA ASN A 28 -1.66 17.44 5.13
C ASN A 28 -0.46 17.08 6.00
N ASP A 29 -0.56 16.02 6.82
CA ASP A 29 0.51 15.71 7.78
C ASP A 29 1.66 14.88 7.18
N LEU A 30 1.41 14.16 6.07
CA LEU A 30 2.48 13.44 5.37
C LEU A 30 3.20 14.35 4.36
N PRO A 31 4.55 14.40 4.40
CA PRO A 31 5.34 15.02 3.33
C PRO A 31 5.13 14.31 1.99
N ARG A 32 5.37 15.04 0.90
CA ARG A 32 5.34 14.47 -0.45
C ARG A 32 6.44 13.42 -0.59
N PHE A 33 6.11 12.29 -1.22
CA PHE A 33 6.98 11.11 -1.33
C PHE A 33 7.30 10.44 0.01
N SER A 34 6.47 10.65 1.04
CA SER A 34 6.56 9.86 2.26
C SER A 34 5.68 8.63 2.19
N SER A 35 6.20 7.55 2.76
CA SER A 35 5.52 6.27 2.94
C SER A 35 5.46 5.91 4.42
N LEU A 36 4.28 5.54 4.90
CA LEU A 36 4.09 4.92 6.21
C LEU A 36 3.76 3.46 6.02
N LEU A 37 4.35 2.63 6.88
CA LEU A 37 4.21 1.19 6.83
C LEU A 37 3.72 0.70 8.17
N TYR A 38 2.57 0.04 8.15
CA TYR A 38 1.98 -0.58 9.31
C TYR A 38 1.99 -2.07 9.10
N LYS A 39 2.75 -2.76 9.93
CA LYS A 39 2.77 -4.22 9.94
C LYS A 39 1.76 -4.71 10.98
N SER A 40 0.84 -5.56 10.54
CA SER A 40 -0.03 -6.37 11.38
C SER A 40 0.37 -7.83 11.23
N SER A 41 -0.09 -8.71 12.14
CA SER A 41 0.42 -10.08 12.26
C SER A 41 0.49 -10.87 10.94
N ASN A 42 -0.48 -10.67 10.04
CA ASN A 42 -0.55 -11.40 8.75
C ASN A 42 -0.58 -10.48 7.51
N CYS A 43 -0.55 -9.16 7.70
CA CYS A 43 -0.71 -8.19 6.61
C CYS A 43 0.09 -6.93 6.86
N THR A 44 0.58 -6.32 5.79
CA THR A 44 1.25 -5.02 5.82
C THR A 44 0.43 -3.99 5.07
N LEU A 45 0.11 -2.90 5.74
CA LEU A 45 -0.59 -1.75 5.22
C LEU A 45 0.43 -0.66 4.86
N THR A 46 0.47 -0.29 3.59
CA THR A 46 1.33 0.75 3.05
C THR A 46 0.50 1.97 2.70
N ILE A 47 0.91 3.12 3.22
CA ILE A 47 0.30 4.41 2.91
C ILE A 47 1.37 5.23 2.22
N TYR A 48 1.12 5.64 0.98
CA TYR A 48 2.09 6.39 0.20
C TYR A 48 1.46 7.64 -0.38
N LYS A 49 2.15 8.77 -0.22
CA LYS A 49 1.73 10.06 -0.76
C LYS A 49 2.59 10.42 -1.97
N SER A 50 2.15 10.05 -3.16
CA SER A 50 2.80 10.45 -4.42
C SER A 50 2.43 11.87 -4.86
N LYS A 51 1.17 12.27 -4.63
CA LYS A 51 0.57 13.54 -5.08
C LYS A 51 -0.16 14.21 -3.92
N ALA A 52 -1.12 15.10 -4.21
CA ALA A 52 -2.00 15.69 -3.19
C ALA A 52 -2.77 14.59 -2.43
N THR A 53 -3.21 13.57 -3.16
CA THR A 53 -3.88 12.38 -2.63
C THR A 53 -2.89 11.33 -2.13
N ARG A 54 -3.31 10.58 -1.11
CA ARG A 54 -2.61 9.40 -0.62
C ARG A 54 -3.22 8.14 -1.19
N ASN A 55 -2.39 7.15 -1.43
CA ASN A 55 -2.80 5.80 -1.78
C ASN A 55 -2.58 4.89 -0.58
N VAL A 56 -3.58 4.06 -0.29
CA VAL A 56 -3.54 3.08 0.80
C VAL A 56 -3.62 1.70 0.16
N LEU A 57 -2.58 0.89 0.37
CA LEU A 57 -2.46 -0.47 -0.16
C LEU A 57 -2.30 -1.44 1.01
N LEU A 58 -3.09 -2.50 1.02
CA LEU A 58 -2.90 -3.63 1.93
C LEU A 58 -2.30 -4.80 1.18
N SER A 59 -1.28 -5.39 1.77
CA SER A 59 -0.60 -6.55 1.23
C SER A 59 -0.38 -7.59 2.32
N SER A 60 -0.98 -8.77 2.18
CA SER A 60 -0.70 -9.95 3.00
C SER A 60 0.53 -10.72 2.53
N LYS A 61 1.06 -10.42 1.33
CA LYS A 61 2.24 -11.09 0.74
C LYS A 61 3.57 -10.57 1.30
N HIS A 62 3.69 -9.24 1.38
CA HIS A 62 4.94 -8.58 1.76
C HIS A 62 5.05 -8.45 3.28
N ASN A 63 5.86 -9.31 3.91
CA ASN A 63 6.15 -9.26 5.36
C ASN A 63 7.14 -8.14 5.74
N SER A 64 7.97 -7.75 4.77
CA SER A 64 8.91 -6.63 4.84
C SER A 64 8.75 -5.85 3.55
N ILE A 65 8.64 -4.53 3.65
CA ILE A 65 8.49 -3.68 2.48
C ILE A 65 9.69 -2.75 2.46
N ASN A 66 10.46 -2.85 1.38
CA ASN A 66 11.56 -1.94 1.16
C ASN A 66 11.05 -0.66 0.49
N ILE A 67 11.57 0.48 0.91
CA ILE A 67 11.31 1.77 0.26
C ILE A 67 12.49 2.04 -0.65
N GLU A 68 12.23 2.16 -1.95
CA GLU A 68 13.28 2.45 -2.91
C GLU A 68 13.93 3.81 -2.62
N LYS A 69 15.26 3.94 -2.66
CA LYS A 69 15.96 5.21 -2.37
C LYS A 69 15.86 6.27 -3.49
N ASN A 70 15.01 6.03 -4.48
CA ASN A 70 14.80 6.95 -5.59
C ASN A 70 14.10 8.25 -5.14
N LYS A 71 14.10 9.28 -6.00
CA LYS A 71 13.42 10.57 -5.75
C LYS A 71 11.95 10.43 -5.35
N ARG A 72 11.30 9.32 -5.75
CA ARG A 72 9.90 9.02 -5.47
C ARG A 72 9.68 8.23 -4.17
N LYS A 73 10.71 7.65 -3.54
CA LYS A 73 10.62 6.80 -2.34
C LYS A 73 9.46 5.79 -2.41
N LEU A 74 9.46 5.03 -3.50
CA LEU A 74 8.33 4.17 -3.84
C LEU A 74 8.48 2.85 -3.06
N PRO A 75 7.46 2.45 -2.27
CA PRO A 75 7.51 1.19 -1.55
C PRO A 75 7.29 0.01 -2.50
N GLU A 76 8.04 -1.07 -2.30
CA GLU A 76 8.04 -2.27 -3.14
C GLU A 76 6.63 -2.85 -3.36
N SER A 77 5.78 -2.86 -2.33
CA SER A 77 4.40 -3.36 -2.48
C SER A 77 3.56 -2.54 -3.46
N ILE A 78 3.81 -1.23 -3.62
CA ILE A 78 3.08 -0.41 -4.60
C ILE A 78 3.60 -0.70 -6.01
N ALA A 79 4.91 -0.90 -6.18
CA ALA A 79 5.46 -1.31 -7.46
C ALA A 79 4.89 -2.69 -7.87
N TYR A 80 4.85 -3.64 -6.93
CA TYR A 80 4.25 -4.95 -7.14
C TYR A 80 2.76 -4.85 -7.54
N TYR A 81 1.97 -4.08 -6.80
CA TYR A 81 0.55 -3.90 -7.11
C TYR A 81 0.34 -3.32 -8.51
N ASN A 82 1.08 -2.27 -8.87
CA ASN A 82 0.97 -1.65 -10.19
C ASN A 82 1.31 -2.66 -11.30
N ASN A 83 2.34 -3.50 -11.09
CA ASN A 83 2.72 -4.52 -12.06
C ASN A 83 1.63 -5.59 -12.21
N THR A 84 1.12 -6.14 -11.10
CA THR A 84 0.05 -7.15 -11.13
C THR A 84 -1.29 -6.63 -11.64
N LYS A 85 -1.60 -5.35 -11.41
CA LYS A 85 -2.84 -4.75 -11.91
C LYS A 85 -2.77 -4.53 -13.42
N TYR A 86 -1.60 -4.16 -13.93
CA TYR A 86 -1.40 -3.85 -15.33
C TYR A 86 -1.38 -5.10 -16.21
N ASP A 87 -0.84 -6.21 -15.71
CA ASP A 87 -0.81 -7.50 -16.41
C ASP A 87 -2.22 -8.03 -16.73
N VAL A 88 -3.17 -7.81 -15.82
CA VAL A 88 -4.59 -8.19 -15.99
C VAL A 88 -5.33 -7.24 -16.95
N ASP A 89 -4.90 -5.99 -17.08
CA ASP A 89 -5.53 -4.96 -17.93
C ASP A 89 -5.07 -5.05 -19.40
N MET A 90 -3.91 -5.69 -19.65
CA MET A 90 -3.36 -5.91 -21.00
C MET A 90 -3.92 -7.14 -21.72
N THR A 91 -4.70 -7.97 -21.04
CA THR A 91 -5.20 -9.25 -21.59
C THR A 91 -6.63 -9.16 -22.17
N ASP A 92 -7.10 -7.96 -22.51
CA ASP A 92 -8.39 -7.71 -23.19
C ASP A 92 -8.29 -7.82 -24.73
#